data_AF-A0A523KAA8-F1
#
_entry.id   AF-A0A523KAA8-F1
#
_cell.length_a   1.000
_cell.length_b   1.000
_cell.length_c   1.000
_cell.angle_alpha   90.00
_cell.angle_beta   90.00
_cell.angle_gamma   90.00
#
_symmetry.space_group_name_H-M   'P 1'
#
loop_
_entity.id
_entity.type
_entity.pdbx_description
1 polymer ?
#
loop_
_entity_poly.entity_id
_entity_poly.type
_entity_poly.pdbx_seq_one_letter_code
_entity_poly.pdbx_strand_id
1 'polypeptide(L)'
;MPEETSHHDGQCSMLKRLAAMFYDGLCLFSLFFLATLILVVFTNGEAIASNYLFNLFLFFIAYLYFVWHWVNGGRTLGMRAWHIKLINRGKDQISWRNATARFCLALLSLV
;
A
#
# COMPACT_ATOMS: atom_id res chain seq x y z
N MET A 1 -44.93 16.46 -5.08
CA MET A 1 -43.77 16.57 -6.00
C MET A 1 -42.56 16.04 -5.25
N PRO A 2 -42.12 14.78 -5.46
CA PRO A 2 -40.95 14.28 -4.74
C PRO A 2 -39.70 14.78 -5.46
N GLU A 3 -38.94 15.64 -4.80
CA GLU A 3 -37.64 16.10 -5.27
C GLU A 3 -36.60 14.99 -5.17
N GLU A 4 -35.69 15.04 -6.15
CA GLU A 4 -34.60 14.13 -6.47
C GLU A 4 -33.90 13.51 -5.25
N THR A 5 -33.87 12.17 -5.21
CA THR A 5 -32.88 11.45 -4.42
C THR A 5 -31.51 11.74 -5.02
N SER A 6 -30.72 12.57 -4.35
CA SER A 6 -29.32 12.80 -4.69
C SER A 6 -28.58 11.46 -4.72
N HIS A 7 -28.28 11.00 -5.93
CA HIS A 7 -27.27 9.99 -6.15
C HIS A 7 -25.95 10.57 -5.64
N HIS A 8 -25.63 10.35 -4.37
CA HIS A 8 -24.26 10.42 -3.89
C HIS A 8 -23.51 9.27 -4.57
N ASP A 9 -23.16 9.49 -5.83
CA ASP A 9 -22.19 8.70 -6.57
C ASP A 9 -21.01 8.47 -5.63
N GLY A 10 -20.63 7.21 -5.45
CA GLY A 10 -19.69 6.70 -4.45
C GLY A 10 -18.27 7.26 -4.58
N GLN A 11 -18.12 8.57 -4.43
CA GLN A 11 -16.87 9.28 -4.43
C GLN A 11 -16.26 9.11 -3.03
N CYS A 12 -15.20 8.32 -2.99
CA CYS A 12 -14.39 8.20 -1.79
C CYS A 12 -13.79 9.57 -1.46
N SER A 13 -14.29 10.20 -0.38
CA SER A 13 -13.83 11.50 0.13
C SER A 13 -12.30 11.54 0.23
N MET A 14 -11.71 12.67 -0.15
CA MET A 14 -10.26 12.90 -0.10
C MET A 14 -9.68 12.61 1.29
N LEU A 15 -10.42 12.93 2.36
CA LEU A 15 -10.02 12.66 3.73
C LEU A 15 -9.93 11.15 4.03
N LYS A 16 -10.86 10.35 3.51
CA LYS A 16 -10.81 8.87 3.67
C LYS A 16 -9.60 8.28 2.95
N ARG A 17 -9.26 8.83 1.77
CA ARG A 17 -8.05 8.42 1.03
C ARG A 17 -6.78 8.78 1.80
N LEU A 18 -6.70 9.99 2.35
CA LEU A 18 -5.56 10.43 3.15
C LEU A 18 -5.41 9.60 4.43
N ALA A 19 -6.52 9.34 5.14
CA ALA A 19 -6.52 8.50 6.32
C ALA A 19 -6.11 7.05 6.00
N ALA A 20 -6.54 6.50 4.87
CA ALA A 20 -6.10 5.18 4.41
C ALA A 20 -4.59 5.15 4.11
N MET A 21 -4.06 6.18 3.43
CA MET A 21 -2.61 6.30 3.17
C MET A 21 -1.81 6.42 4.47
N PHE A 22 -2.28 7.21 5.43
CA PHE A 22 -1.65 7.32 6.75
C PHE A 22 -1.63 5.96 7.48
N TYR A 23 -2.75 5.25 7.45
CA TYR A 23 -2.87 3.93 8.06
C TYR A 23 -1.96 2.90 7.40
N ASP A 24 -1.88 2.88 6.07
CA ASP A 24 -0.94 2.03 5.35
C ASP A 24 0.53 2.39 5.64
N GLY A 25 0.83 3.68 5.88
CA GLY A 25 2.14 4.13 6.33
C GLY A 25 2.52 3.55 7.70
N LEU A 26 1.59 3.52 8.65
CA LEU A 26 1.80 2.88 9.96
C LEU A 26 2.02 1.36 9.82
N CYS A 27 1.21 0.68 9.01
CA CYS A 27 1.39 -0.75 8.74
C CYS A 27 2.77 -1.04 8.11
N LEU A 28 3.19 -0.21 7.15
CA LEU A 28 4.48 -0.36 6.50
C LEU A 28 5.63 -0.08 7.46
N PHE A 29 5.49 0.94 8.32
CA PHE A 29 6.47 1.23 9.37
C PHE A 29 6.64 0.05 10.33
N SER A 30 5.53 -0.56 10.79
CA SER A 30 5.59 -1.77 11.62
C SER A 30 6.28 -2.94 10.90
N LEU A 31 6.03 -3.10 9.59
CA LEU A 31 6.64 -4.15 8.80
C LEU A 31 8.15 -3.93 8.61
N PHE A 32 8.58 -2.69 8.36
CA PHE A 32 10.00 -2.33 8.30
C PHE A 32 10.70 -2.53 9.63
N PHE A 33 10.06 -2.15 10.74
CA PHE A 33 10.61 -2.37 12.07
C PHE A 33 10.81 -3.86 12.35
N LEU A 34 9.79 -4.69 12.09
CA LEU A 34 9.88 -6.14 12.28
C LEU A 34 10.94 -6.77 11.38
N ALA A 35 10.99 -6.38 10.11
CA ALA A 35 11.96 -6.91 9.16
C ALA A 35 13.40 -6.54 9.54
N THR A 36 13.61 -5.31 10.00
CA THR A 36 14.92 -4.84 10.49
C THR A 36 15.30 -5.59 11.76
N LEU A 37 14.36 -5.76 12.71
CA LEU A 37 14.58 -6.51 13.94
C LEU A 37 15.03 -7.96 13.65
N ILE A 38 14.33 -8.65 12.75
CA ILE A 38 14.67 -10.01 12.33
C ILE A 38 16.10 -10.03 11.76
N LEU A 39 16.42 -9.10 10.87
CA LEU A 39 17.74 -9.03 10.24
C LEU A 39 18.86 -8.76 11.25
N VAL A 40 18.65 -7.86 12.23
CA VAL A 40 19.62 -7.58 13.30
C VAL A 40 19.84 -8.82 14.17
N VAL A 41 18.79 -9.58 14.50
CA VAL A 41 18.93 -10.84 15.26
C VAL A 41 19.79 -11.85 14.49
N PHE A 42 19.59 -11.98 13.18
CA PHE A 42 20.43 -12.85 12.34
C PHE A 42 21.87 -12.36 12.19
N THR A 43 22.10 -11.06 12.33
CA THR A 43 23.45 -10.45 12.28
C THR A 43 24.11 -10.45 13.66
N ASN A 44 23.63 -11.24 14.63
CA ASN A 44 24.14 -11.30 16.00
C ASN A 44 24.16 -9.94 16.71
N GLY A 45 23.25 -9.03 16.36
CA GLY A 45 23.20 -7.69 16.94
C GLY A 45 24.19 -6.70 16.36
N GLU A 46 24.96 -7.05 15.32
CA GLU A 46 25.77 -6.04 14.63
C GLU A 46 24.90 -5.00 13.93
N ALA A 47 25.39 -3.76 13.93
CA ALA A 47 24.73 -2.67 13.24
C ALA A 47 24.74 -2.96 11.73
N ILE A 48 23.55 -3.03 11.14
CA ILE A 48 23.41 -3.10 9.69
C ILE A 48 23.87 -1.74 9.16
N ALA A 49 25.08 -1.68 8.62
CA ALA A 49 25.54 -0.49 7.90
C ALA A 49 24.52 -0.19 6.79
N SER A 50 24.13 1.08 6.65
CA SER A 50 23.19 1.53 5.62
C SER A 50 23.82 1.29 4.24
N ASN A 51 23.57 0.10 3.70
CA ASN A 51 24.07 -0.36 2.43
C ASN A 51 22.95 -0.36 1.40
N TYR A 52 23.31 -0.30 0.12
CA TYR A 52 22.34 -0.41 -0.98
C TYR A 52 21.47 -1.67 -0.88
N LEU A 53 22.02 -2.79 -0.37
CA LEU A 53 21.27 -4.04 -0.17
C LEU A 53 20.15 -3.90 0.86
N PHE A 54 20.39 -3.20 1.97
CA PHE A 54 19.38 -3.01 3.01
C PHE A 54 18.23 -2.12 2.52
N ASN A 55 18.55 -1.05 1.78
CA ASN A 55 17.55 -0.20 1.15
C ASN A 55 16.73 -0.97 0.11
N LEU A 56 17.39 -1.81 -0.71
CA LEU A 56 16.70 -2.66 -1.69
C LEU A 56 15.79 -3.70 -1.01
N PHE A 57 16.20 -4.25 0.13
CA PHE A 57 15.39 -5.15 0.94
C PHE A 57 14.13 -4.47 1.48
N LEU A 58 14.25 -3.30 2.11
CA LEU A 58 13.10 -2.53 2.59
C LEU A 58 12.18 -2.11 1.43
N PHE A 59 12.76 -1.70 0.30
CA PHE A 59 12.01 -1.41 -0.91
C PHE A 59 11.21 -2.63 -1.39
N PHE A 60 11.81 -3.82 -1.39
CA PHE A 60 11.14 -5.05 -1.79
C PHE A 60 10.00 -5.42 -0.83
N ILE A 61 10.17 -5.17 0.46
CA ILE A 61 9.09 -5.35 1.46
C ILE A 61 7.93 -4.42 1.18
N ALA A 62 8.18 -3.14 0.89
CA ALA A 62 7.12 -2.20 0.51
C ALA A 62 6.42 -2.60 -0.78
N TYR A 63 7.19 -2.99 -1.79
CA TYR A 63 6.67 -3.50 -3.05
C TYR A 63 5.74 -4.69 -2.82
N LEU A 64 6.20 -5.70 -2.08
CA LEU A 64 5.41 -6.87 -1.72
C LEU A 64 4.15 -6.47 -0.96
N TYR A 65 4.24 -5.61 0.05
CA TYR A 65 3.09 -5.15 0.81
C TYR A 65 2.03 -4.54 -0.11
N PHE A 66 2.35 -3.56 -0.95
CA PHE A 66 1.35 -2.92 -1.78
C PHE A 66 0.85 -3.81 -2.93
N VAL A 67 1.77 -4.41 -3.70
CA VAL A 67 1.43 -5.17 -4.91
C VAL A 67 0.66 -6.44 -4.56
N TRP A 68 1.09 -7.19 -3.54
CA TRP A 68 0.38 -8.41 -3.11
C TRP A 68 -1.05 -8.11 -2.67
N HIS A 69 -1.25 -7.08 -1.84
CA HIS A 69 -2.58 -6.69 -1.36
C HIS A 69 -3.49 -6.19 -2.49
N TRP A 70 -2.93 -5.49 -3.48
CA TRP A 70 -3.70 -5.04 -4.65
C TRP A 70 -4.08 -6.20 -5.56
N VAL A 71 -3.19 -7.15 -5.83
CA VAL A 71 -3.49 -8.30 -6.69
C VAL A 71 -4.48 -9.25 -6.03
N ASN A 72 -4.24 -9.63 -4.77
CA ASN A 72 -5.02 -10.69 -4.12
C ASN A 72 -6.42 -10.23 -3.66
N GLY A 73 -6.62 -8.92 -3.42
CA GLY A 73 -7.88 -8.42 -2.87
C GLY A 73 -8.31 -7.03 -3.33
N GLY A 74 -7.48 -6.33 -4.11
CA GLY A 74 -7.72 -4.94 -4.51
C GLY A 74 -7.81 -3.96 -3.33
N ARG A 75 -7.32 -4.33 -2.16
CA ARG A 75 -7.43 -3.57 -0.91
C ARG A 75 -6.23 -3.83 -0.01
N THR A 76 -5.57 -2.78 0.43
CA THR A 76 -4.58 -2.79 1.51
C THR A 76 -5.30 -2.77 2.86
N LEU A 77 -4.58 -3.01 3.96
CA LEU A 77 -5.17 -2.91 5.30
C LEU A 77 -5.77 -1.51 5.56
N GLY A 78 -5.06 -0.43 5.20
CA GLY A 78 -5.56 0.93 5.33
C GLY A 78 -6.84 1.14 4.51
N MET A 79 -6.88 0.65 3.26
CA MET A 79 -8.09 0.71 2.45
C MET A 79 -9.26 -0.09 3.05
N ARG A 80 -8.99 -1.26 3.66
CA ARG A 80 -10.02 -2.08 4.32
C ARG A 80 -10.64 -1.35 5.50
N ALA A 81 -9.85 -0.64 6.31
CA ALA A 81 -10.34 0.13 7.46
C ALA A 81 -11.34 1.22 7.07
N TRP A 82 -11.20 1.79 5.86
CA TRP A 82 -12.07 2.87 5.36
C TRP A 82 -13.05 2.41 4.26
N HIS A 83 -13.26 1.11 4.10
CA HIS A 83 -14.12 0.50 3.09
C HIS A 83 -13.81 0.91 1.64
N ILE A 84 -12.55 1.22 1.34
CA ILE A 84 -12.07 1.59 0.02
C ILE A 84 -11.75 0.32 -0.78
N LYS A 85 -12.17 0.25 -2.04
CA LYS A 85 -11.79 -0.83 -2.96
C LYS A 85 -11.16 -0.25 -4.22
N LEU A 86 -9.99 -0.77 -4.57
CA LEU A 86 -9.44 -0.54 -5.90
C LEU A 86 -10.17 -1.45 -6.89
N ILE A 87 -10.87 -0.83 -7.83
CA ILE A 87 -11.57 -1.51 -8.92
C ILE A 87 -10.84 -1.22 -10.22
N ASN A 88 -10.67 -2.24 -11.05
CA ASN A 88 -10.20 -2.06 -12.41
C ASN A 88 -11.39 -1.61 -13.30
N ARG A 89 -11.10 -1.00 -14.45
CA ARG A 89 -12.13 -0.51 -15.38
C ARG A 89 -12.92 -1.67 -16.03
N GLY A 90 -12.34 -2.86 -16.07
CA GLY A 90 -13.04 -4.14 -16.29
C GLY A 90 -13.31 -4.85 -14.96
N LYS A 91 -14.32 -5.73 -14.90
CA LYS A 91 -14.68 -6.52 -13.70
C LYS A 91 -13.57 -7.47 -13.19
N ASP A 92 -12.40 -7.45 -13.81
CA ASP A 92 -11.27 -8.31 -13.48
C ASP A 92 -10.47 -7.82 -12.28
N GLN A 93 -9.88 -8.80 -11.60
CA GLN A 93 -8.90 -8.59 -10.55
C GLN A 93 -7.70 -7.80 -11.11
N ILE A 94 -7.00 -7.10 -10.22
CA ILE A 94 -5.84 -6.32 -10.63
C ILE A 94 -4.71 -7.27 -11.00
N SER A 95 -4.33 -7.28 -12.27
CA SER A 95 -3.16 -8.03 -12.72
C SER A 95 -1.89 -7.49 -12.07
N TRP A 96 -0.93 -8.38 -11.80
CA TRP A 96 0.42 -8.04 -11.32
C TRP A 96 1.03 -6.90 -12.14
N ARG A 97 0.91 -6.92 -13.47
CA ARG A 97 1.44 -5.85 -14.35
C ARG A 97 0.88 -4.47 -14.00
N ASN A 98 -0.43 -4.39 -13.75
CA ASN A 98 -1.10 -3.13 -13.43
C ASN A 98 -0.74 -2.66 -12.02
N ALA A 99 -0.62 -3.59 -11.06
CA ALA A 99 -0.19 -3.28 -9.69
C ALA A 99 1.25 -2.76 -9.65
N THR A 100 2.17 -3.41 -10.36
CA THR A 100 3.57 -2.97 -10.50
C THR A 100 3.68 -1.61 -11.15
N ALA A 101 3.00 -1.40 -12.29
CA ALA A 101 2.99 -0.09 -12.97
C ALA A 101 2.44 1.01 -12.05
N ARG A 102 1.37 0.72 -11.30
CA ARG A 102 0.81 1.64 -10.31
C ARG A 102 1.80 1.96 -9.18
N PHE A 103 2.55 0.97 -8.70
CA PHE A 103 3.58 1.17 -7.68
C PHE A 103 4.74 2.02 -8.20
N CYS A 104 5.24 1.74 -9.41
CA CYS A 104 6.30 2.54 -10.04
C CYS A 104 5.85 4.00 -10.28
N LEU A 105 4.61 4.20 -10.73
CA LEU A 105 4.04 5.55 -10.91
C LEU A 105 3.87 6.27 -9.56
N ALA A 106 3.49 5.57 -8.50
CA ALA A 106 3.38 6.14 -7.17
C ALA A 106 4.76 6.57 -6.63
N LEU A 107 5.80 5.78 -6.87
CA LEU A 107 7.18 6.16 -6.54
C LEU A 107 7.64 7.38 -7.35
N LEU A 108 7.34 7.41 -8.65
CA LEU A 108 7.70 8.53 -9.51
C LEU A 108 6.96 9.81 -9.10
N SER A 109 5.72 9.70 -8.63
CA SER A 109 4.96 10.84 -8.07
C SER A 109 5.51 11.34 -6.73
N LEU A 110 6.32 10.54 -6.04
CA LEU A 110 6.92 10.91 -4.75
C LEU A 110 8.26 11.64 -4.92
N VAL A 111 8.91 11.45 -6.08
CA VAL A 111 10.17 12.09 -6.48
C VAL A 111 9.87 13.39 -7.23
#